data_AF-A0A950CLW5-F1
#
_entry.id   AF-A0A950CLW5-F1
#
_cell.length_a   1.000
_cell.length_b   1.000
_cell.length_c   1.000
_cell.angle_alpha   90.00
_cell.angle_beta   90.00
_cell.angle_gamma   90.00
#
_symmetry.space_group_name_H-M   'P 1'
#
loop_
_entity.id
_entity.type
_entity.pdbx_description
1 polymer ?
#
loop_
_entity_poly.entity_id
_entity_poly.type
_entity_poly.pdbx_seq_one_letter_code
_entity_poly.pdbx_strand_id
1 'polypeptide(L)'
;RPVLADRLAVTLINLTQRAEDDLETLPGGAVRLADQGRRTVLKRFQERKSEELQHRLLTQKLPLGLVPHMQARLLARHLRGDLADYPPFLYR
;
A
#
# COMPACT_ATOMS: atom_id res chain seq x y z
N ARG A 1 4.43 -5.48 -0.68
CA ARG A 1 4.04 -5.47 0.75
C ARG A 1 4.62 -4.25 1.50
N PRO A 2 5.95 -3.99 1.52
CA PRO A 2 6.53 -2.94 2.38
C PRO A 2 6.03 -1.52 2.07
N VAL A 3 5.90 -1.22 0.77
CA VAL A 3 5.56 0.12 0.29
C VAL A 3 4.11 0.52 0.57
N LEU A 4 3.20 -0.46 0.52
CA LEU A 4 1.76 -0.25 0.57
C LEU A 4 1.20 -0.48 1.98
N ALA A 5 1.58 -1.58 2.63
CA ALA A 5 0.99 -2.00 3.90
C ALA A 5 1.87 -1.62 5.09
N ASP A 6 3.16 -2.00 5.08
CA ASP A 6 4.02 -1.86 6.27
C ASP A 6 4.28 -0.38 6.60
N ARG A 7 4.56 0.44 5.58
CA ARG A 7 4.66 1.90 5.78
C ARG A 7 3.36 2.52 6.27
N LEU A 8 2.21 2.07 5.75
CA LEU A 8 0.91 2.56 6.23
C LEU A 8 0.75 2.23 7.72
N ALA A 9 1.09 1.01 8.14
CA ALA A 9 0.97 0.60 9.54
C ALA A 9 1.86 1.45 10.46
N VAL A 10 3.13 1.66 10.09
CA VAL A 10 4.05 2.54 10.85
C VAL A 10 3.53 3.98 10.90
N THR A 11 3.07 4.51 9.77
CA THR A 11 2.49 5.86 9.72
C THR A 11 1.25 5.97 10.60
N LEU A 12 0.36 4.98 10.58
CA LEU A 12 -0.83 4.96 11.42
C LEU A 12 -0.47 4.93 12.91
N ILE A 13 0.42 4.03 13.33
CA ILE A 13 0.91 3.93 14.71
C ILE A 13 1.49 5.27 15.18
N ASN A 14 2.32 5.91 14.35
CA ASN A 14 2.96 7.19 14.67
C ASN A 14 1.97 8.37 14.71
N LEU A 15 0.82 8.27 14.03
CA LEU A 15 -0.20 9.33 13.98
C LEU A 15 -1.29 9.17 15.04
N THR A 16 -1.44 8.01 15.68
CA THR A 16 -2.56 7.75 16.61
C THR A 16 -2.26 8.16 18.06
N GLN A 17 -2.73 9.37 18.41
CA GLN A 17 -2.88 9.88 19.77
C GLN A 17 -4.05 9.24 20.58
N ARG A 18 -4.78 8.24 20.03
CA ARG A 18 -5.91 7.54 20.69
C ARG A 18 -6.04 6.07 20.25
N ALA A 19 -5.00 5.26 20.50
CA ALA A 19 -4.94 3.88 20.01
C ALA A 19 -5.91 2.89 20.69
N GLU A 20 -6.39 3.18 21.91
CA GLU A 20 -7.20 2.24 22.68
C GLU A 20 -8.64 2.12 22.16
N ASP A 21 -9.28 3.24 21.83
CA ASP A 21 -10.68 3.27 21.36
C ASP A 21 -10.86 2.68 19.94
N ASP A 22 -9.77 2.57 19.18
CA ASP A 22 -9.75 2.03 17.82
C ASP A 22 -9.57 0.49 17.79
N LEU A 23 -9.41 -0.15 18.96
CA LEU A 23 -9.16 -1.58 19.11
C LEU A 23 -10.19 -2.24 20.04
N GLU A 24 -10.63 -3.44 19.65
CA GLU A 24 -11.49 -4.30 20.46
C GLU A 24 -10.76 -5.57 20.84
N THR A 25 -10.71 -5.86 22.14
CA THR A 25 -10.24 -7.16 22.64
C THR A 25 -11.40 -8.13 22.70
N LEU A 26 -11.22 -9.29 22.07
CA LEU A 26 -12.20 -10.36 21.98
C LEU A 26 -12.01 -11.39 23.10
N PRO A 27 -13.06 -12.17 23.44
CA PRO A 27 -12.90 -13.33 24.30
C PRO A 27 -11.81 -14.26 23.75
N GLY A 28 -10.85 -14.65 24.61
CA GLY A 28 -9.68 -15.44 24.21
C GLY A 28 -8.43 -14.63 23.83
N GLY A 29 -8.44 -13.30 24.02
CA GLY A 29 -7.23 -12.46 23.92
C GLY A 29 -6.86 -12.00 22.51
N ALA A 30 -7.69 -12.29 21.51
CA ALA A 30 -7.52 -11.73 20.17
C ALA A 30 -7.86 -10.23 20.16
N VAL A 31 -7.15 -9.44 19.35
CA VAL A 31 -7.41 -8.00 19.18
C VAL A 31 -7.82 -7.74 17.73
N ARG A 32 -8.87 -6.95 17.53
CA ARG A 32 -9.28 -6.47 16.21
C ARG A 32 -9.41 -4.96 16.18
N LEU A 33 -9.42 -4.40 14.98
CA LEU A 33 -9.82 -3.01 14.78
C LEU A 33 -11.32 -2.86 15.04
N ALA A 34 -11.67 -1.91 15.89
CA ALA A 34 -13.03 -1.42 16.05
C ALA A 34 -13.52 -0.78 14.74
N ASP A 35 -14.82 -0.54 14.60
CA ASP A 35 -15.39 0.03 13.38
C ASP A 35 -14.77 1.38 13.00
N GLN A 36 -14.50 2.23 14.00
CA GLN A 36 -13.87 3.53 13.80
C GLN A 36 -12.42 3.39 13.32
N GLY A 37 -11.62 2.58 14.02
CA GLY A 37 -10.24 2.28 13.63
C GLY A 37 -10.17 1.72 12.20
N ARG A 38 -11.03 0.76 11.87
CA ARG A 38 -11.12 0.17 10.53
C ARG A 38 -11.43 1.22 9.46
N ARG A 39 -12.37 2.13 9.69
CA ARG A 39 -12.69 3.23 8.76
C ARG A 39 -11.48 4.15 8.56
N THR A 40 -10.77 4.49 9.63
CA THR A 40 -9.55 5.31 9.57
C THR A 40 -8.47 4.64 8.74
N VAL A 41 -8.18 3.36 8.99
CA VAL A 41 -7.20 2.59 8.23
C VAL A 41 -7.56 2.54 6.75
N LEU A 42 -8.82 2.23 6.42
CA LEU A 42 -9.28 2.16 5.03
C LEU A 42 -9.19 3.52 4.33
N LYS A 43 -9.57 4.62 5.02
CA LYS A 43 -9.45 5.97 4.47
C LYS A 43 -8.00 6.31 4.14
N ARG A 44 -7.08 6.10 5.09
CA ARG A 44 -5.64 6.36 4.88
C ARG A 44 -5.05 5.46 3.80
N PHE A 45 -5.48 4.20 3.72
CA PHE A 45 -5.06 3.29 2.65
C PHE A 45 -5.51 3.79 1.27
N GLN A 46 -6.73 4.31 1.15
CA GLN A 46 -7.22 4.88 -0.09
C GLN A 46 -6.48 6.17 -0.48
N GLU A 47 -6.30 7.09 0.47
CA GLU A 47 -5.50 8.31 0.27
C GLU A 47 -4.09 7.98 -0.21
N ARG A 48 -3.44 7.01 0.43
CA ARG A 48 -2.09 6.56 0.06
C ARG A 48 -2.03 5.97 -1.35
N LYS A 49 -3.06 5.25 -1.80
CA LYS A 49 -3.11 4.75 -3.19
C LYS A 49 -3.29 5.87 -4.22
N SER A 50 -3.89 6.99 -3.82
CA SER A 50 -4.05 8.17 -4.67
C SER A 50 -2.82 9.06 -4.71
N GLU A 51 -1.85 8.89 -3.79
CA GLU A 51 -0.58 9.62 -3.82
C GLU A 51 0.14 9.39 -5.16
N GLU A 52 0.54 10.49 -5.81
CA GLU A 52 1.31 10.43 -7.04
C GLU A 52 2.78 10.10 -6.74
N LEU A 53 3.33 9.12 -7.47
CA LEU A 53 4.77 8.87 -7.52
C LEU A 53 5.31 9.09 -8.92
N GLN A 54 6.59 9.44 -8.99
CA GLN A 54 7.36 9.38 -10.22
C GLN A 54 8.00 8.00 -10.32
N HIS A 55 7.53 7.17 -11.24
CA HIS A 55 8.10 5.85 -11.45
C HIS A 55 9.38 5.97 -12.30
N ARG A 56 10.52 5.44 -11.85
CA ARG A 56 11.83 5.64 -12.55
C ARG A 56 11.85 5.27 -14.05
N LEU A 57 11.00 4.33 -14.46
CA LEU A 57 10.89 3.91 -15.87
C LEU A 57 9.85 4.68 -16.67
N LEU A 58 9.02 5.48 -16.00
CA LEU A 58 8.03 6.32 -16.67
C LEU A 58 8.38 7.78 -16.45
N THR A 59 8.39 8.53 -17.53
CA THR A 59 8.56 9.99 -17.48
C THR A 59 7.35 10.73 -16.90
N GLN A 60 6.32 10.00 -16.45
CA GLN A 60 5.04 10.54 -15.98
C GLN A 60 4.76 10.15 -14.53
N LYS A 61 4.06 11.04 -13.82
CA LYS A 61 3.53 10.77 -12.48
C LYS A 61 2.35 9.81 -12.58
N LEU A 62 2.23 8.90 -11.61
CA LEU A 62 1.10 7.98 -11.52
C LEU A 62 0.70 7.71 -10.07
N PRO A 63 -0.59 7.42 -9.81
CA PRO A 63 -1.07 7.01 -8.49
C PRO A 63 -0.39 5.73 -8.02
N LEU A 64 0.04 5.68 -6.77
CA LEU A 64 0.67 4.52 -6.14
C LEU A 64 -0.18 3.24 -6.24
N GLY A 65 -1.50 3.39 -6.25
CA GLY A 65 -2.45 2.29 -6.45
C GLY A 65 -2.35 1.59 -7.82
N LEU A 66 -1.80 2.24 -8.84
CA LEU A 66 -1.64 1.65 -10.18
C LEU A 66 -0.34 0.86 -10.36
N VAL A 67 0.61 0.98 -9.44
CA VAL A 67 1.90 0.29 -9.51
C VAL A 67 1.75 -1.23 -9.68
N PRO A 68 0.89 -1.95 -8.93
CA PRO A 68 0.73 -3.39 -9.12
C PRO A 68 0.24 -3.76 -10.52
N HIS A 69 -0.70 -2.99 -11.08
CA HIS A 69 -1.22 -3.21 -12.42
C HIS A 69 -0.14 -3.00 -13.48
N MET A 70 0.65 -1.94 -13.33
CA MET A 70 1.81 -1.67 -14.17
C MET A 70 2.85 -2.80 -14.14
N GLN A 71 3.18 -3.29 -12.94
CA GLN A 71 4.14 -4.36 -12.76
C GLN A 71 3.65 -5.67 -13.37
N ALA A 72 2.35 -5.98 -13.26
CA ALA A 72 1.74 -7.10 -13.97
C ALA A 72 1.86 -6.96 -15.49
N ARG A 73 1.68 -5.75 -16.05
CA ARG A 73 1.87 -5.50 -17.49
C ARG A 73 3.32 -5.67 -17.94
N LEU A 74 4.28 -5.17 -17.16
CA LEU A 74 5.71 -5.34 -17.45
C LEU A 74 6.11 -6.82 -17.41
N LEU A 75 5.61 -7.56 -16.43
CA LEU A 75 5.83 -9.00 -16.32
C LEU A 75 5.22 -9.75 -17.51
N ALA A 76 3.97 -9.44 -17.89
CA ALA A 76 3.33 -10.06 -19.04
C ALA A 76 4.12 -9.85 -20.34
N ARG A 77 4.70 -8.66 -20.55
CA ARG A 77 5.56 -8.36 -21.69
C ARG A 77 6.84 -9.20 -21.68
N HIS A 78 7.48 -9.32 -20.52
CA HIS A 78 8.67 -10.16 -20.37
C HIS A 78 8.37 -11.64 -20.68
N LEU A 79 7.25 -12.17 -20.16
CA LEU A 79 6.83 -13.55 -20.43
C LEU A 79 6.54 -13.84 -21.91
N ARG A 80 6.13 -12.83 -22.69
CA ARG A 80 5.93 -12.96 -24.14
C ARG A 80 7.20 -12.76 -24.98
N GLY A 81 8.33 -12.40 -24.35
CA GLY A 81 9.55 -12.02 -25.05
C GLY A 81 9.54 -10.60 -25.62
N ASP A 82 8.49 -9.82 -25.37
CA ASP A 82 8.38 -8.40 -25.79
C ASP A 82 9.34 -7.48 -24.99
N LEU A 83 9.94 -8.01 -23.92
CA LEU A 83 10.83 -7.29 -23.01
C LEU A 83 11.94 -8.24 -22.54
N ALA A 84 13.20 -7.87 -22.80
CA ALA A 84 14.37 -8.70 -22.48
C ALA A 84 14.45 -9.05 -20.99
N ASP A 85 14.29 -8.06 -20.12
CA ASP A 85 14.35 -8.22 -18.67
C ASP A 85 13.14 -7.58 -17.99
N TYR A 86 12.61 -8.23 -16.96
CA TYR A 86 11.57 -7.65 -16.11
C TYR A 86 12.18 -6.71 -15.06
N PRO A 87 11.91 -5.39 -15.12
CA PRO A 87 12.47 -4.47 -14.13
C PRO A 87 11.61 -4.41 -12.86
N PRO A 88 12.16 -4.72 -11.68
CA PRO A 88 11.41 -4.70 -10.43
C PRO A 88 11.06 -3.27 -10.00
N PHE A 89 9.93 -3.12 -9.32
CA PHE A 89 9.57 -1.86 -8.68
C PHE A 89 10.45 -1.57 -7.47
N LEU A 90 11.20 -0.46 -7.52
CA LEU A 90 12.06 -0.01 -6.43
C LEU A 90 11.57 1.35 -5.90
N TYR A 91 10.93 1.34 -4.73
CA TYR A 91 10.51 2.55 -4.03
C TYR A 91 11.67 3.09 -3.20
N ARG A 92 12.16 4.28 -3.53
CA ARG A 92 13.16 5.02 -2.74
C ARG A 92 12.47 6.20 -2.07
#